data_AF-A0A383CI04-F1
#
_entry.id   AF-A0A383CI04-F1
#
_cell.length_a   1.000
_cell.length_b   1.000
_cell.length_c   1.000
_cell.angle_alpha   90.00
_cell.angle_beta   90.00
_cell.angle_gamma   90.00
#
_symmetry.space_group_name_H-M   'P 1'
#
loop_
_entity.id
_entity.type
_entity.pdbx_description
1 polymer ?
#
loop_
_entity_poly.entity_id
_entity_poly.type
_entity_poly.pdbx_seq_one_letter_code
_entity_poly.pdbx_strand_id
1 'polypeptide(L)'
;MFGQDWLGAQHRRVLVSSRGLRKYSTEKLAVPKRLTEDEVARYQREGYLSPLRMFDKVEISEFRQKLESFEASQGGPITGDMRSKSHLIFKWVDDIMRDDRILDPVEDLIGGDILCW
;
A
#
# COMPACT_ATOMS: atom_id res chain seq x y z
N MET A 1 -0.64 25.65 -46.54
CA MET A 1 0.17 26.21 -45.45
C MET A 1 0.44 25.06 -44.49
N PHE A 2 1.66 24.50 -44.56
CA PHE A 2 2.28 23.43 -43.74
C PHE A 2 1.49 22.11 -43.62
N GLY A 3 1.95 20.95 -44.08
CA GLY A 3 3.30 20.46 -44.31
C GLY A 3 3.37 19.07 -43.67
N GLN A 4 3.33 18.04 -44.52
CA GLN A 4 3.67 16.66 -44.18
C GLN A 4 5.08 16.64 -43.59
N ASP A 5 5.36 15.75 -42.61
CA ASP A 5 6.69 15.18 -42.30
C ASP A 5 6.57 14.22 -41.09
N TRP A 6 6.20 12.97 -41.35
CA TRP A 6 6.32 11.85 -40.39
C TRP A 6 7.00 10.66 -41.08
N LEU A 7 8.22 10.87 -41.56
CA LEU A 7 9.12 9.80 -42.00
C LEU A 7 10.54 10.18 -41.58
N GLY A 8 11.08 9.51 -40.56
CA GLY A 8 12.50 9.57 -40.24
C GLY A 8 12.84 9.53 -38.75
N ALA A 9 12.78 8.37 -38.12
CA ALA A 9 13.59 8.09 -36.94
C ALA A 9 14.02 6.63 -36.94
N GLN A 10 15.23 6.43 -37.45
CA GLN A 10 15.95 5.17 -37.49
C GLN A 10 16.13 4.55 -36.09
N HIS A 11 16.11 3.22 -36.08
CA HIS A 11 16.66 2.31 -35.06
C HIS A 11 17.50 2.98 -33.97
N ARG A 12 16.88 3.34 -32.83
CA ARG A 12 17.61 3.42 -31.56
C ARG A 12 17.57 2.05 -30.90
N ARG A 13 18.65 1.29 -31.07
CA ARG A 13 18.96 0.11 -30.25
C ARG A 13 19.09 0.61 -28.81
N VAL A 14 18.07 0.40 -28.00
CA VAL A 14 18.15 0.65 -26.56
C VAL A 14 19.16 -0.34 -26.00
N LEU A 15 20.36 0.17 -25.65
CA LEU A 15 21.32 -0.57 -24.86
C LEU A 15 20.73 -0.73 -23.46
N VAL A 16 20.13 -1.88 -23.19
CA VAL A 16 19.79 -2.28 -21.83
C VAL A 16 21.11 -2.46 -21.08
N SER A 17 21.45 -1.49 -20.24
CA SER A 17 22.56 -1.58 -19.29
C SER A 17 22.29 -2.76 -18.36
N SER A 18 23.10 -3.82 -18.45
CA SER A 18 23.09 -5.01 -17.60
C SER A 18 23.53 -4.75 -16.14
N ARG A 19 23.31 -3.52 -15.64
CA ARG A 19 23.57 -3.17 -14.25
C ARG A 19 22.50 -3.79 -13.36
N GLY A 20 22.81 -5.01 -12.93
CA GLY A 20 22.36 -5.60 -11.68
C GLY A 20 20.86 -5.63 -11.50
N LEU A 21 20.24 -6.73 -11.92
CA LEU A 21 19.14 -7.29 -11.13
C LEU A 21 19.71 -7.52 -9.73
N ARG A 22 19.58 -6.51 -8.85
CA ARG A 22 19.66 -6.73 -7.41
C ARG A 22 18.56 -7.75 -7.17
N LYS A 23 18.96 -9.01 -6.97
CA LYS A 23 18.11 -10.00 -6.34
C LYS A 23 17.59 -9.28 -5.11
N TYR A 24 16.27 -9.05 -5.03
CA TYR A 24 15.67 -8.53 -3.81
C TYR A 24 16.08 -9.52 -2.73
N SER A 25 17.10 -9.16 -1.97
CA SER A 25 17.56 -9.94 -0.86
C SER A 25 16.40 -9.91 0.11
N THR A 26 15.58 -10.95 0.11
CA THR A 26 14.72 -11.27 1.22
C THR A 26 15.65 -11.69 2.35
N GLU A 27 16.44 -10.73 2.88
CA GLU A 27 16.99 -10.91 4.21
C GLU A 27 15.78 -10.98 5.11
N LYS A 28 15.41 -12.23 5.42
CA LYS A 28 14.41 -12.58 6.41
C LYS A 28 14.74 -11.73 7.63
N LEU A 29 13.88 -10.76 7.96
CA LEU A 29 14.06 -9.95 9.16
C LEU A 29 14.27 -10.92 10.33
N ALA A 30 15.40 -10.77 11.02
CA ALA A 30 15.89 -11.80 11.93
C ALA A 30 15.00 -12.00 13.17
N VAL A 31 13.96 -11.19 13.37
CA VAL A 31 12.88 -11.40 14.35
C VAL A 31 11.63 -10.68 13.80
N PRO A 32 10.43 -11.29 13.84
CA PRO A 32 9.19 -10.58 13.59
C PRO A 32 9.03 -9.38 14.53
N LYS A 33 8.69 -8.22 13.97
CA LYS A 33 8.46 -6.97 14.71
C LYS A 33 7.17 -7.03 15.52
N ARG A 34 6.12 -7.68 15.00
CA ARG A 34 4.76 -7.66 15.58
C ARG A 34 4.09 -9.02 15.70
N LEU A 35 4.26 -9.90 14.72
CA LEU A 35 3.60 -11.21 14.69
C LEU A 35 4.40 -12.26 15.48
N THR A 36 3.71 -13.17 16.15
CA THR A 36 4.36 -14.36 16.71
C THR A 36 4.70 -15.37 15.59
N GLU A 37 5.64 -16.28 15.85
CA GLU A 37 5.96 -17.35 14.90
C GLU A 37 4.74 -18.21 14.55
N ASP A 38 3.87 -18.47 15.53
CA ASP A 38 2.62 -19.20 15.33
C ASP A 38 1.62 -18.43 14.46
N GLU A 39 1.55 -17.11 14.60
CA GLU A 39 0.72 -16.25 13.75
C GLU A 39 1.23 -16.22 12.30
N VAL A 40 2.55 -16.15 12.10
CA VAL A 40 3.17 -16.26 10.78
C VAL A 40 2.89 -17.63 10.16
N ALA A 41 3.08 -18.72 10.92
CA ALA A 41 2.81 -20.08 10.46
C ALA A 41 1.32 -20.30 10.13
N ARG A 42 0.41 -19.72 10.93
CA ARG A 42 -1.03 -19.74 10.65
C ARG A 42 -1.35 -19.00 9.35
N TYR A 43 -0.82 -17.80 9.15
CA TYR A 43 -1.02 -17.06 7.90
C TYR A 43 -0.53 -17.84 6.68
N GLN A 44 0.66 -18.46 6.77
CA GLN A 44 1.21 -19.27 5.67
C GLN A 44 0.34 -20.49 5.32
N ARG A 45 -0.30 -21.11 6.32
CA ARG A 45 -1.17 -22.27 6.13
C ARG A 45 -2.56 -21.90 5.64
N GLU A 46 -3.14 -20.82 6.17
CA GLU A 46 -4.56 -20.48 5.99
C GLU A 46 -4.78 -19.36 4.97
N GLY A 47 -3.74 -18.61 4.62
CA GLY A 47 -3.79 -17.48 3.69
C GLY A 47 -4.38 -16.19 4.28
N TYR A 48 -4.71 -16.17 5.58
CA TYR A 48 -5.20 -14.98 6.27
C TYR A 48 -4.88 -15.03 7.77
N LEU A 49 -4.96 -13.87 8.43
CA LEU A 49 -4.75 -13.74 9.87
C LEU A 49 -5.81 -12.82 10.47
N SER A 50 -6.64 -13.34 11.38
CA SER A 50 -7.69 -12.58 12.05
C SER A 50 -8.08 -13.24 13.38
N PRO A 51 -8.46 -12.45 14.42
CA PRO A 51 -8.44 -10.99 14.47
C PRO A 51 -7.05 -10.43 14.81
N LEU A 52 -6.74 -9.22 14.31
CA LEU A 52 -5.60 -8.40 14.75
C LEU A 52 -6.12 -7.02 15.17
N ARG A 53 -5.81 -6.63 16.42
CA ARG A 53 -6.15 -5.30 16.92
C ARG A 53 -4.98 -4.36 16.64
N MET A 54 -5.19 -3.42 15.72
CA MET A 54 -4.20 -2.37 15.40
C MET A 54 -4.46 -1.08 16.17
N PHE A 55 -5.74 -0.72 16.31
CA PHE A 55 -6.19 0.51 16.96
C PHE A 55 -7.16 0.19 18.10
N ASP A 56 -7.25 1.12 19.04
CA ASP A 56 -8.26 1.06 20.09
C ASP A 56 -9.64 1.54 19.61
N LYS A 57 -10.64 1.49 20.50
CA LYS A 57 -12.02 1.89 20.15
C LYS A 57 -12.16 3.40 19.92
N VAL A 58 -11.35 4.22 20.59
CA VAL A 58 -11.40 5.68 20.48
C VAL A 58 -10.85 6.09 19.12
N GLU A 59 -9.67 5.60 18.76
CA GLU A 59 -9.04 5.87 17.45
C GLU A 59 -9.96 5.44 16.30
N ILE A 60 -10.54 4.24 16.36
CA ILE A 60 -11.48 3.75 15.34
C ILE A 60 -12.73 4.63 15.26
N SER A 61 -13.24 5.10 16.40
CA SER A 61 -14.39 6.01 16.43
C SER A 61 -14.06 7.37 15.79
N GLU A 62 -12.85 7.89 16.00
CA GLU A 62 -12.39 9.14 15.38
C GLU A 62 -12.24 9.00 13.86
N PHE A 63 -11.65 7.90 13.37
CA PHE A 63 -11.54 7.65 11.93
C PHE A 63 -12.92 7.54 11.28
N ARG A 64 -13.85 6.84 11.94
CA ARG A 64 -15.22 6.74 11.48
C ARG A 64 -15.90 8.09 11.41
N GLN A 65 -15.75 8.93 12.44
CA GLN A 65 -16.34 10.27 12.47
C GLN A 65 -15.79 11.16 11.36
N LYS A 66 -14.49 11.06 11.03
CA LYS A 66 -13.88 11.80 9.91
C LYS A 66 -14.54 11.43 8.57
N LEU A 67 -14.78 10.14 8.34
CA LEU A 67 -15.49 9.66 7.14
C LEU A 67 -16.94 10.16 7.12
N GLU A 68 -17.70 9.94 8.19
CA GLU A 68 -19.12 10.30 8.26
C GLU A 68 -19.34 11.82 8.14
N SER A 69 -18.45 12.63 8.74
CA SER A 69 -18.48 14.09 8.61
C SER A 69 -18.21 14.53 7.17
N PHE A 70 -17.27 13.85 6.50
CA PHE A 70 -17.00 14.11 5.10
C PHE A 70 -18.21 13.76 4.22
N GLU A 71 -18.79 12.58 4.38
CA GLU A 71 -19.97 12.13 3.64
C GLU A 71 -21.17 13.08 3.86
N ALA A 72 -21.40 13.52 5.10
CA ALA A 72 -22.42 14.52 5.42
C ALA A 72 -22.19 15.85 4.67
N SER A 73 -20.93 16.30 4.56
CA SER A 73 -20.58 17.51 3.82
C SER A 73 -20.80 17.39 2.30
N GLN A 74 -20.73 16.18 1.76
CA GLN A 74 -20.96 15.91 0.33
C GLN A 74 -22.43 15.58 0.01
N GLY A 75 -23.29 15.44 1.03
CA GLY A 75 -24.69 15.08 0.86
C GLY A 75 -24.92 13.60 0.54
N GLY A 76 -23.94 12.73 0.78
CA GLY A 76 -24.02 11.30 0.50
C GLY A 76 -22.72 10.54 0.73
N PRO A 77 -22.76 9.20 0.62
CA PRO A 77 -21.59 8.36 0.84
C PRO A 77 -20.49 8.63 -0.20
N ILE A 78 -19.23 8.36 0.14
CA ILE A 78 -18.14 8.39 -0.84
C ILE A 78 -18.44 7.37 -1.96
N THR A 79 -18.08 7.66 -3.21
CA THR A 79 -18.32 6.78 -4.37
C THR A 79 -17.12 6.76 -5.32
N GLY A 80 -17.10 5.77 -6.23
CA GLY A 80 -16.11 5.69 -7.32
C GLY A 80 -14.66 5.78 -6.83
N ASP A 81 -13.90 6.68 -7.47
CA ASP A 81 -12.47 6.89 -7.21
C ASP A 81 -12.15 7.30 -5.78
N MET A 82 -13.12 7.90 -5.08
CA MET A 82 -12.94 8.30 -3.68
C MET A 82 -12.87 7.11 -2.73
N ARG A 83 -13.33 5.92 -3.14
CA ARG A 83 -13.21 4.68 -2.36
C ARG A 83 -11.93 3.93 -2.64
N SER A 84 -11.51 3.87 -3.91
CA SER A 84 -10.34 3.10 -4.33
C SER A 84 -9.02 3.82 -4.05
N LYS A 85 -9.03 5.17 -4.02
CA LYS A 85 -7.84 6.00 -3.80
C LYS A 85 -8.05 7.00 -2.66
N SER A 86 -8.77 6.59 -1.62
CA SER A 86 -9.06 7.40 -0.44
C SER A 86 -7.81 8.07 0.14
N HIS A 87 -6.66 7.39 0.11
CA HIS A 87 -5.39 7.90 0.61
C HIS A 87 -4.80 9.07 -0.21
N LEU A 88 -5.21 9.25 -1.47
CA LEU A 88 -4.82 10.42 -2.26
C LEU A 88 -5.64 11.67 -1.91
N ILE A 89 -6.79 11.48 -1.26
CA ILE A 89 -7.77 12.54 -0.96
C ILE A 89 -7.74 12.89 0.52
N PHE A 90 -7.59 11.88 1.38
CA PHE A 90 -7.69 11.98 2.81
C PHE A 90 -6.34 11.70 3.45
N LYS A 91 -5.69 12.75 3.96
CA LYS A 91 -4.45 12.62 4.72
C LYS A 91 -4.57 11.63 5.88
N TRP A 92 -5.70 11.61 6.59
CA TRP A 92 -5.91 10.69 7.70
C TRP A 92 -5.96 9.22 7.27
N VAL A 93 -6.30 8.91 6.02
CA VAL A 93 -6.22 7.55 5.47
C VAL A 93 -4.78 7.20 5.11
N ASP A 94 -4.04 8.13 4.49
CA ASP A 94 -2.60 7.96 4.22
C ASP A 94 -1.82 7.76 5.54
N ASP A 95 -2.16 8.49 6.60
CA ASP A 95 -1.56 8.33 7.92
C ASP A 95 -1.83 6.93 8.50
N ILE A 96 -3.05 6.40 8.36
CA ILE A 96 -3.39 5.02 8.79
C ILE A 96 -2.58 4.00 7.98
N MET A 97 -2.50 4.15 6.66
CA MET A 97 -1.80 3.20 5.79
C MET A 97 -0.29 3.14 6.03
N ARG A 98 0.29 4.17 6.66
CA ARG A 98 1.70 4.27 7.02
C ARG A 98 1.98 4.04 8.50
N ASP A 99 0.95 3.70 9.29
CA ASP A 99 1.09 3.44 10.71
C ASP A 99 1.84 2.11 10.92
N ASP A 100 2.89 2.13 11.76
CA ASP A 100 3.71 0.95 12.06
C ASP A 100 2.87 -0.21 12.60
N ARG A 101 1.75 0.07 13.29
CA ARG A 101 0.83 -0.97 13.77
C ARG A 101 0.16 -1.74 12.63
N ILE A 102 0.07 -1.16 11.44
CA ILE A 102 -0.34 -1.82 10.20
C ILE A 102 0.87 -2.37 9.45
N LEU A 103 1.95 -1.59 9.30
CA LEU A 103 3.08 -1.99 8.46
C LEU A 103 3.93 -3.09 9.10
N ASP A 104 4.22 -3.06 10.39
CA ASP A 104 5.02 -4.09 11.07
C ASP A 104 4.51 -5.52 10.84
N PRO A 105 3.21 -5.84 11.02
CA PRO A 105 2.73 -7.19 10.74
C PRO A 105 2.70 -7.54 9.25
N VAL A 106 2.69 -6.56 8.34
CA VAL A 106 2.84 -6.81 6.90
C VAL A 106 4.30 -7.08 6.56
N GLU A 107 5.23 -6.27 7.10
CA GLU A 107 6.69 -6.44 6.95
C GLU A 107 7.15 -7.80 7.45
N ASP A 108 6.58 -8.30 8.56
CA ASP A 108 6.84 -9.63 9.08
C ASP A 108 6.50 -10.75 8.10
N LEU A 109 5.54 -10.52 7.19
CA LEU A 109 5.07 -11.49 6.21
C LEU A 109 5.77 -11.39 4.85
N ILE A 110 6.06 -10.17 4.39
CA ILE A 110 6.53 -9.93 3.00
C ILE A 110 7.86 -9.19 2.90
N GLY A 111 8.43 -8.72 4.01
CA GLY A 111 9.65 -7.90 4.05
C GLY A 111 9.38 -6.40 3.96
N GLY A 112 10.41 -5.60 4.23
CA GLY A 112 10.30 -4.14 4.41
C GLY A 112 10.18 -3.28 3.14
N ASP A 113 10.30 -3.86 1.94
CA ASP A 113 10.11 -3.11 0.69
C ASP A 113 8.63 -3.16 0.27
N ILE A 114 7.82 -2.35 0.94
CA ILE A 114 6.36 -2.33 0.79
C ILE A 114 5.92 -1.14 -0.07
N LEU A 115 5.19 -1.45 -1.14
CA LEU A 115 4.43 -0.47 -1.91
C LEU A 115 2.94 -0.61 -1.59
N CYS A 116 2.34 0.46 -1.07
CA CYS A 116 0.89 0.57 -0.97
C CYS A 116 0.33 1.11 -2.29
N TRP A 117 -0.58 0.37 -2.93
CA TRP A 117 -1.02 0.58 -4.31
C TRP A 117 -2.48 1.01 -4.43
#